data_AF-G7MEC8-F1
#
_entry.id   AF-G7MEC8-F1
#
_cell.length_a   1.000
_cell.length_b   1.000
_cell.length_c   1.000
_cell.angle_alpha   90.00
_cell.angle_beta   90.00
_cell.angle_gamma   90.00
#
_symmetry.space_group_name_H-M   'P 1'
#
loop_
_entity.id
_entity.type
_entity.pdbx_description
1 polymer ?
#
loop_
_entity_poly.entity_id
_entity_poly.type
_entity_poly.pdbx_seq_one_letter_code
_entity_poly.pdbx_strand_id
1 'polypeptide(L)'
;MEAVELARKLQEEATCSICLDYFTDPVMTACGHNFCRACIQLSWEKARGKKGRRKRKGSFPCPECRAMSPQRNLLPNRLLTKVAEMARQHPGLQKQDLCQEHQEPLKLFCQEDQSPICVVCRESQEHRLHRVLPAEEAVQGYKLKLEEDMEYLREQITRTGNLQAREEQSLAEWQGKVKERRERIVLEFEKMNLYLLEEEQRLLQALEREEEETASRLRESVDCLDRQGHSLELLLLQLEERSTHGPLQMLQDMKEPLSRKNNVSVQCPEVAPPTRPRTVCRVPGQIEVLRGFLEDVVPDATSAYPYLLLYESRQRRYLSSSLEGSRFCSKDRFMAYPCAVGQTTFSSGRHYWEVGMNITGDALWALGVCRDNVSRKDRVPKCPENGFWVVQLSKGTKYLSTLSAPIPVMLMEPPSHVGVFLDFEAGEVSFYSVSDGSHLHTYSQATFPGPLQPFFCLGAPKSGQMVISTVTMWVKG
;
A
#
# COMPACT_ATOMS: atom_id res chain seq x y z
N MET A 1 8.74 15.19 84.22
CA MET A 1 8.59 14.36 83.00
C MET A 1 7.18 13.77 82.87
N GLU A 2 6.59 13.18 83.92
CA GLU A 2 5.24 12.56 83.83
C GLU A 2 4.10 13.53 83.45
N ALA A 3 4.11 14.76 83.97
CA ALA A 3 3.06 15.75 83.66
C ALA A 3 3.08 16.23 82.20
N VAL A 4 4.27 16.29 81.58
CA VAL A 4 4.45 16.72 80.18
C VAL A 4 4.02 15.60 79.22
N GLU A 5 4.33 14.35 79.56
CA GLU A 5 3.89 13.20 78.77
C GLU A 5 2.37 13.00 78.84
N LEU A 6 1.75 13.29 79.99
CA LEU A 6 0.29 13.29 80.12
C LEU A 6 -0.36 14.39 79.27
N ALA A 7 0.24 15.59 79.26
CA ALA A 7 -0.23 16.71 78.43
C ALA A 7 -0.12 16.38 76.93
N ARG A 8 0.97 15.75 76.49
CA ARG A 8 1.18 15.32 75.10
C ARG A 8 0.15 14.28 74.65
N LYS A 9 -0.13 13.28 75.48
CA LYS A 9 -1.18 12.28 75.22
C LYS A 9 -2.57 12.91 75.12
N LEU A 10 -2.88 13.86 76.02
CA LEU A 10 -4.14 14.62 75.97
C LEU A 10 -4.26 15.49 74.72
N GLN A 11 -3.14 16.06 74.25
CA GLN A 11 -3.10 16.81 72.99
C GLN A 11 -3.42 15.91 71.78
N GLU A 12 -2.80 14.73 71.70
CA GLU A 12 -3.04 13.77 70.61
C GLU A 12 -4.52 13.39 70.53
N GLU A 13 -5.15 13.08 71.67
CA GLU A 13 -6.58 12.72 71.77
C GLU A 13 -7.53 13.89 71.40
N ALA A 14 -7.04 15.13 71.43
CA ALA A 14 -7.81 16.33 71.07
C ALA A 14 -7.54 16.82 69.64
N THR A 15 -6.71 16.12 68.86
CA THR A 15 -6.34 16.50 67.49
C THR A 15 -7.00 15.65 66.42
N CYS A 16 -7.36 16.28 65.30
CA CYS A 16 -7.90 15.59 64.15
C CYS A 16 -6.78 14.99 63.29
N SER A 17 -6.87 13.70 62.98
CA SER A 17 -5.90 12.97 62.15
C SER A 17 -5.82 13.41 60.68
N ILE A 18 -6.73 14.26 60.20
CA ILE A 18 -6.71 14.81 58.83
C ILE A 18 -5.95 16.14 58.76
N CYS A 19 -6.34 17.13 59.58
CA CYS A 19 -5.69 18.44 59.58
C CYS A 19 -4.52 18.55 60.56
N LEU A 20 -4.32 17.55 61.42
CA LEU A 20 -3.26 17.50 62.43
C LEU A 20 -3.27 18.70 63.39
N ASP A 21 -4.49 19.20 63.63
CA ASP A 21 -4.80 20.35 64.48
C ASP A 21 -5.98 20.01 65.40
N TYR A 22 -6.20 20.82 66.44
CA TYR A 22 -7.30 20.64 67.39
C TYR A 22 -8.65 20.56 66.70
N PHE A 23 -9.52 19.66 67.17
CA PHE A 23 -10.83 19.45 66.55
C PHE A 23 -11.65 20.75 66.44
N THR A 24 -12.10 21.07 65.23
CA THR A 24 -13.01 22.18 64.94
C THR A 24 -14.30 21.59 64.38
N ASP A 25 -15.41 21.78 65.10
CA ASP A 25 -16.68 21.08 64.87
C ASP A 25 -16.47 19.54 64.71
N PRO A 26 -16.01 18.84 65.77
CA PRO A 26 -15.78 17.40 65.70
C PRO A 26 -17.09 16.64 65.45
N VAL A 27 -17.02 15.74 64.49
CA VAL A 27 -18.08 14.79 64.16
C VAL A 27 -17.56 13.37 64.24
N MET A 28 -18.42 12.50 64.76
CA MET A 28 -18.16 11.07 64.89
C MET A 28 -18.75 10.33 63.70
N THR A 29 -17.95 9.43 63.14
CA THR A 29 -18.36 8.48 62.10
C THR A 29 -19.08 7.28 62.72
N ALA A 30 -19.79 6.49 61.91
CA ALA A 30 -20.49 5.28 62.40
C ALA A 30 -19.57 4.24 63.07
N CYS A 31 -18.27 4.26 62.76
CA CYS A 31 -17.27 3.41 63.40
C CYS A 31 -16.63 4.00 64.66
N GLY A 32 -17.12 5.15 65.16
CA GLY A 32 -16.66 5.77 66.42
C GLY A 32 -15.49 6.76 66.29
N HIS A 33 -14.79 6.80 65.16
CA HIS A 33 -13.68 7.75 64.94
C HIS A 33 -14.18 9.18 64.71
N ASN A 34 -13.43 10.16 65.22
CA ASN A 34 -13.80 11.57 65.23
C ASN A 34 -12.93 12.38 64.27
N PHE A 35 -13.54 13.32 63.54
CA PHE A 35 -12.87 14.20 62.57
C PHE A 35 -13.48 15.61 62.63
N CYS A 36 -12.77 16.64 62.21
CA CYS A 36 -13.40 17.93 61.94
C CYS A 36 -14.42 17.76 60.80
N ARG A 37 -15.63 18.34 60.92
CA ARG A 37 -16.69 18.21 59.91
C ARG A 37 -16.21 18.54 58.50
N ALA A 38 -15.48 19.63 58.33
CA ALA A 38 -14.93 20.03 57.03
C ALA A 38 -13.92 18.99 56.49
N CYS A 39 -13.07 18.45 57.36
CA CYS A 39 -12.02 17.49 56.98
C CYS A 39 -12.59 16.17 56.46
N ILE A 40 -13.58 15.59 57.15
CA ILE A 40 -14.20 14.33 56.71
C ILE A 40 -15.02 14.52 55.43
N GLN A 41 -15.66 15.68 55.27
CA GLN A 41 -16.40 16.03 54.05
C GLN A 41 -15.47 16.14 52.84
N LEU A 42 -14.37 16.89 52.96
CA LEU A 42 -13.35 17.02 51.92
C LEU A 42 -12.70 15.67 51.56
N SER A 43 -12.45 14.81 52.55
CA SER A 43 -11.92 13.46 52.34
C SER A 43 -12.87 12.61 51.48
N TRP A 44 -14.18 12.62 51.80
CA TRP A 44 -15.19 11.93 51.02
C TRP A 44 -15.42 12.53 49.62
N GLU A 45 -15.15 13.82 49.42
CA GLU A 45 -15.22 14.48 48.10
C GLU A 45 -14.03 14.11 47.21
N LYS A 46 -12.80 14.16 47.74
CA LYS A 46 -11.60 13.73 47.01
C LYS A 46 -11.66 12.25 46.61
N ALA A 47 -12.25 11.39 47.44
CA ALA A 47 -12.46 9.98 47.12
C ALA A 47 -13.43 9.74 45.94
N ARG A 48 -14.31 10.71 45.62
CA ARG A 48 -15.22 10.63 44.44
C ARG A 48 -14.56 11.00 43.12
N GLY A 49 -13.48 11.78 43.14
CA GLY A 49 -12.79 12.30 41.94
C GLY A 49 -11.84 11.30 41.26
N LYS A 50 -11.42 10.24 41.95
CA LYS A 50 -10.52 9.21 41.39
C LYS A 50 -11.27 7.92 41.07
N LYS A 51 -11.96 7.90 39.93
CA LYS A 51 -12.19 6.77 39.00
C LYS A 51 -13.49 6.99 38.22
N GLY A 52 -13.33 7.19 36.91
CA GLY A 52 -14.44 7.14 35.96
C GLY A 52 -15.19 5.80 36.04
N ARG A 53 -16.50 5.88 35.81
CA ARG A 53 -17.41 4.78 35.49
C ARG A 53 -17.63 3.72 36.59
N ARG A 54 -18.44 4.09 37.60
CA ARG A 54 -19.70 3.41 38.01
C ARG A 54 -20.21 4.10 39.28
N LYS A 55 -21.46 4.59 39.23
CA LYS A 55 -22.15 5.30 40.31
C LYS A 55 -22.39 4.35 41.51
N ARG A 56 -21.37 4.05 42.33
CA ARG A 56 -21.56 3.38 43.62
C ARG A 56 -22.18 4.39 44.59
N LYS A 57 -23.52 4.39 44.65
CA LYS A 57 -24.30 5.10 45.68
C LYS A 57 -23.80 4.68 47.06
N GLY A 58 -23.37 5.65 47.87
CA GLY A 58 -23.39 5.54 49.33
C GLY A 58 -22.29 4.71 50.00
N SER A 59 -21.02 4.86 49.63
CA SER A 59 -19.91 4.28 50.40
C SER A 59 -18.97 5.38 50.88
N PHE A 60 -18.93 5.57 52.20
CA PHE A 60 -18.16 6.62 52.87
C PHE A 60 -17.12 5.96 53.81
N PRO A 61 -15.87 5.76 53.35
CA PRO A 61 -14.85 5.11 54.16
C PRO A 61 -14.38 6.02 55.30
N CYS A 62 -14.14 5.44 56.47
CA CYS A 62 -13.41 6.09 57.54
C CYS A 62 -11.92 6.27 57.15
N PRO A 63 -11.33 7.47 57.28
CA PRO A 63 -9.91 7.69 57.01
C PRO A 63 -8.95 6.84 57.86
N GLU A 64 -9.34 6.47 59.08
CA GLU A 64 -8.48 5.73 60.01
C GLU A 64 -8.62 4.22 59.83
N CYS A 65 -9.82 3.66 60.06
CA CYS A 65 -10.04 2.21 60.03
C CYS A 65 -10.58 1.68 58.69
N ARG A 66 -10.86 2.55 57.71
CA ARG A 66 -11.43 2.21 56.39
C ARG A 66 -12.81 1.54 56.44
N ALA A 67 -13.47 1.49 57.60
CA ALA A 67 -14.83 1.01 57.73
C ALA A 67 -15.80 1.81 56.84
N MET A 68 -16.69 1.10 56.13
CA MET A 68 -17.59 1.70 55.16
C MET A 68 -18.92 2.10 55.81
N SER A 69 -19.26 3.38 55.79
CA SER A 69 -20.59 3.84 56.19
C SER A 69 -21.53 3.93 54.98
N PRO A 70 -22.78 3.43 55.09
CA PRO A 70 -23.79 3.51 54.02
C PRO A 70 -24.40 4.91 53.86
N GLN A 71 -24.29 5.77 54.88
CA GLN A 71 -24.88 7.12 54.92
C GLN A 71 -23.89 8.16 55.48
N ARG A 72 -24.12 9.45 55.19
CA ARG A 72 -23.35 10.58 55.74
C ARG A 72 -23.79 10.95 57.16
N ASN A 73 -24.10 9.94 57.99
CA ASN A 73 -24.58 10.18 59.35
C ASN A 73 -23.39 10.52 60.23
N LEU A 74 -23.09 11.82 60.29
CA LEU A 74 -22.05 12.41 61.12
C LEU A 74 -22.71 12.96 62.39
N LEU A 75 -22.38 12.37 63.53
CA LEU A 75 -22.92 12.81 64.82
C LEU A 75 -22.00 13.87 65.43
N PRO A 76 -22.49 15.09 65.74
CA PRO A 76 -21.67 16.10 66.42
C PRO A 76 -21.21 15.61 67.80
N ASN A 77 -19.92 15.71 68.10
CA ASN A 77 -19.36 15.34 69.39
C ASN A 77 -19.10 16.58 70.25
N ARG A 78 -20.14 17.04 70.96
CA ARG A 78 -20.09 18.27 71.78
C ARG A 78 -19.09 18.21 72.94
N LEU A 79 -18.80 17.02 73.46
CA LEU A 79 -17.80 16.84 74.53
C LEU A 79 -16.39 17.07 73.96
N LEU A 80 -16.10 16.47 72.80
CA LEU A 80 -14.83 16.67 72.13
C LEU A 80 -14.64 18.12 71.66
N THR A 81 -15.73 18.83 71.32
CA THR A 81 -15.68 20.28 71.09
C THR A 81 -15.14 21.01 72.32
N LYS A 82 -15.71 20.74 73.50
CA LYS A 82 -15.27 21.38 74.76
C LYS A 82 -13.84 21.00 75.14
N VAL A 83 -13.46 19.72 74.97
CA VAL A 83 -12.09 19.26 75.23
C VAL A 83 -11.09 19.94 74.30
N ALA A 84 -11.41 20.06 73.01
CA ALA A 84 -10.56 20.76 72.04
C ALA A 84 -10.49 22.27 72.31
N GLU A 85 -11.56 22.90 72.79
CA GLU A 85 -11.56 24.29 73.24
C GLU A 85 -10.71 24.49 74.50
N MET A 86 -10.84 23.61 75.50
CA MET A 86 -10.01 23.62 76.70
C MET A 86 -8.53 23.41 76.37
N ALA A 87 -8.22 22.49 75.45
CA ALA A 87 -6.85 22.23 74.99
C ALA A 87 -6.27 23.44 74.23
N ARG A 88 -7.08 24.12 73.41
CA ARG A 88 -6.69 25.37 72.72
C ARG A 88 -6.38 26.52 73.68
N GLN A 89 -7.11 26.60 74.79
CA GLN A 89 -6.97 27.68 75.78
C GLN A 89 -5.87 27.42 76.81
N HIS A 90 -5.34 26.20 76.91
CA HIS A 90 -4.30 25.87 77.88
C HIS A 90 -2.91 26.27 77.33
N PRO A 91 -2.15 27.16 78.02
CA PRO A 91 -0.87 27.68 77.53
C PRO A 91 0.18 26.59 77.26
N GLY A 92 0.15 25.48 78.02
CA GLY A 92 1.08 24.35 77.87
C GLY A 92 0.74 23.35 76.75
N LEU A 93 -0.36 23.53 76.02
CA LEU A 93 -0.84 22.62 74.96
C LEU A 93 -0.83 23.27 73.56
N GLN A 94 -0.57 24.56 73.43
CA GLN A 94 -0.36 25.17 72.11
C GLN A 94 0.97 24.64 71.53
N LYS A 95 1.02 24.33 70.23
CA LYS A 95 2.29 24.07 69.53
C LYS A 95 3.11 25.36 69.64
N GLN A 96 3.98 25.43 70.63
CA GLN A 96 4.95 26.50 70.74
C GLN A 96 6.13 26.10 69.85
N ASP A 97 6.56 27.01 68.99
CA ASP A 97 7.77 26.83 68.17
C ASP A 97 8.99 26.91 69.09
N LEU A 98 9.23 25.83 69.84
CA LEU A 98 10.30 25.71 70.82
C LEU A 98 11.46 24.92 70.22
N CYS A 99 12.67 25.34 70.58
CA CYS A 99 13.86 24.57 70.32
C CYS A 99 13.79 23.23 71.07
N GLN A 100 14.04 22.12 70.37
CA GLN A 100 13.96 20.78 70.94
C GLN A 100 14.96 20.59 72.10
N GLU A 101 16.17 21.14 71.95
CA GLU A 101 17.26 21.01 72.94
C GLU A 101 17.07 21.94 74.15
N HIS A 102 16.66 23.19 73.91
CA HIS A 102 16.68 24.23 74.94
C HIS A 102 15.29 24.60 75.49
N GLN A 103 14.21 24.12 74.87
CA GLN A 103 12.83 24.45 75.22
C GLN A 103 12.53 25.97 75.24
N GLU A 104 13.33 26.73 74.49
CA GLU A 104 13.22 28.19 74.31
C GLU A 104 12.56 28.52 72.97
N PRO A 105 11.80 29.63 72.85
CA PRO A 105 11.13 29.99 71.62
C PRO A 105 12.12 30.29 70.48
N LEU A 106 11.83 29.74 69.31
CA LEU A 106 12.56 29.91 68.06
C LEU A 106 12.26 31.29 67.47
N LYS A 107 13.03 32.30 67.91
CA LYS A 107 12.87 33.70 67.46
C LYS A 107 13.96 34.15 66.48
N LEU A 108 14.93 33.30 66.19
CA LEU A 108 16.08 33.62 65.35
C LEU A 108 16.13 32.66 64.16
N PHE A 109 16.79 33.07 63.08
CA PHE A 109 17.00 32.26 61.88
C PHE A 109 18.47 32.26 61.49
N CYS A 110 19.04 31.06 61.31
CA CYS A 110 20.40 30.88 60.86
C CYS A 110 20.44 30.84 59.33
N GLN A 111 21.20 31.73 58.68
CA GLN A 111 21.22 31.82 57.22
C GLN A 111 21.93 30.63 56.54
N GLU A 112 23.00 30.14 57.17
CA GLU A 112 23.81 29.03 56.67
C GLU A 112 23.07 27.70 56.78
N ASP A 113 22.43 27.45 57.93
CA ASP A 113 21.70 26.20 58.21
C ASP A 113 20.24 26.23 57.73
N GLN A 114 19.77 27.41 57.27
CA GLN A 114 18.40 27.66 56.80
C GLN A 114 17.32 27.19 57.77
N SER A 115 17.57 27.33 59.07
CA SER A 115 16.71 26.81 60.12
C SER A 115 16.40 27.86 61.19
N PRO A 116 15.19 27.83 61.77
CA PRO A 116 14.88 28.64 62.93
C PRO A 116 15.60 28.09 64.16
N ILE A 117 16.24 28.96 64.94
CA ILE A 117 17.00 28.63 66.15
C ILE A 117 16.53 29.49 67.34
N CYS A 118 16.78 29.05 68.58
CA CYS A 118 16.52 29.86 69.77
C CYS A 118 17.74 30.71 70.17
N VAL A 119 17.56 31.59 71.15
CA VAL A 119 18.63 32.48 71.65
C VAL A 119 19.81 31.72 72.26
N VAL A 120 19.59 30.52 72.80
CA VAL A 120 20.64 29.67 73.38
C VAL A 120 21.44 28.96 72.28
N CYS A 121 20.76 28.47 71.23
CA CYS A 121 21.41 27.89 70.05
C CYS A 121 22.36 28.87 69.36
N ARG A 122 22.06 30.17 69.34
CA ARG A 122 22.97 31.19 68.78
C ARG A 122 24.35 31.20 69.45
N GLU A 123 24.40 30.94 70.76
CA GLU A 123 25.64 30.93 71.54
C GLU A 123 26.34 29.55 71.50
N SER A 124 25.70 28.53 70.91
CA SER A 124 26.31 27.20 70.76
C SER A 124 27.50 27.25 69.81
N GLN A 125 28.48 26.37 69.99
CA GLN A 125 29.64 26.30 69.08
C GLN A 125 29.24 26.09 67.61
N GLU A 126 28.07 25.49 67.36
CA GLU A 126 27.56 25.18 66.02
C GLU A 126 27.12 26.45 65.27
N HIS A 127 26.40 27.36 65.91
CA HIS A 127 25.87 28.56 65.25
C HIS A 127 26.60 29.86 65.62
N ARG A 128 27.58 29.82 66.53
CA ARG A 128 28.28 31.02 67.04
C ARG A 128 28.97 31.85 65.97
N LEU A 129 29.41 31.23 64.88
CA LEU A 129 30.05 31.91 63.74
C LEU A 129 29.09 32.18 62.58
N HIS A 130 27.86 31.66 62.65
CA HIS A 130 26.87 31.78 61.59
C HIS A 130 26.17 33.13 61.64
N ARG A 131 25.68 33.59 60.48
CA ARG A 131 24.89 34.80 60.40
C ARG A 131 23.46 34.52 60.82
N VAL A 132 23.11 35.05 61.98
CA VAL A 132 21.79 34.89 62.58
C VAL A 132 21.01 36.19 62.50
N LEU A 133 19.77 36.12 62.02
CA LEU A 133 18.82 37.24 61.95
C LEU A 133 17.60 36.97 62.85
N PRO A 134 16.89 38.01 63.31
CA PRO A 134 15.55 37.84 63.85
C PRO A 134 14.64 37.12 62.83
N ALA A 135 13.78 36.23 63.32
CA ALA A 135 12.90 35.44 62.46
C ALA A 135 12.01 36.34 61.59
N GLU A 136 11.52 37.46 62.13
CA GLU A 136 10.68 38.42 61.41
C GLU A 136 11.43 39.10 60.25
N GLU A 137 12.72 39.44 60.44
CA GLU A 137 13.56 40.03 59.39
C GLU A 137 13.86 39.01 58.29
N ALA A 138 14.16 37.76 58.66
CA ALA A 138 14.38 36.67 57.71
C ALA A 138 13.09 36.39 56.90
N VAL A 139 11.93 36.32 57.55
CA VAL A 139 10.63 36.17 56.89
C VAL A 139 10.38 37.29 55.90
N GLN A 140 10.66 38.55 56.25
CA GLN A 140 10.45 39.67 55.35
C GLN A 140 11.37 39.57 54.11
N GLY A 141 12.64 39.19 54.29
CA GLY A 141 13.57 38.97 53.19
C GLY A 141 13.15 37.82 52.26
N TYR A 142 12.77 36.67 52.82
CA TYR A 142 12.28 35.54 52.04
C TYR A 142 10.94 35.81 51.38
N LYS A 143 10.06 36.59 52.00
CA LYS A 143 8.77 36.96 51.43
C LYS A 143 8.94 37.75 50.13
N LEU A 144 9.82 38.76 50.11
CA LEU A 144 10.14 39.50 48.90
C LEU A 144 10.74 38.61 47.80
N LYS A 145 11.68 37.74 48.18
CA LYS A 145 12.29 36.79 47.23
C LYS A 145 11.26 35.81 46.65
N LEU A 146 10.37 35.28 47.48
CA LEU A 146 9.29 34.40 47.05
C LEU A 146 8.29 35.14 46.15
N GLU A 147 7.99 36.41 46.42
CA GLU A 147 7.14 37.23 45.56
C GLU A 147 7.76 37.42 44.16
N GLU A 148 9.08 37.70 44.09
CA GLU A 148 9.83 37.78 42.82
C GLU A 148 9.84 36.44 42.07
N ASP A 149 10.16 35.33 42.76
CA ASP A 149 10.19 33.99 42.17
C ASP A 149 8.80 33.56 41.69
N MET A 150 7.74 33.87 42.44
CA MET A 150 6.36 33.60 42.05
C MET A 150 5.95 34.37 40.80
N GLU A 151 6.37 35.63 40.67
CA GLU A 151 6.09 36.44 39.49
C GLU A 151 6.82 35.89 38.25
N TYR A 152 8.09 35.51 38.41
CA TYR A 152 8.83 34.81 37.36
C TYR A 152 8.14 33.51 36.93
N LEU A 153 7.71 32.68 37.87
CA LEU A 153 7.02 31.43 37.58
C LEU A 153 5.68 31.66 36.86
N ARG A 154 4.91 32.68 37.26
CA ARG A 154 3.68 33.07 36.54
C ARG A 154 4.00 33.46 35.10
N GLU A 155 5.04 34.25 34.89
CA GLU A 155 5.47 34.63 33.54
C GLU A 155 5.87 33.39 32.71
N GLN A 156 6.60 32.44 33.29
CA GLN A 156 6.96 31.18 32.61
C GLN A 156 5.73 30.32 32.27
N ILE A 157 4.73 30.26 33.16
CA ILE A 157 3.46 29.56 32.89
C ILE A 157 2.75 30.20 31.69
N THR A 158 2.64 31.54 31.66
CA THR A 158 2.03 32.26 30.54
C THR A 158 2.81 32.05 29.24
N ARG A 159 4.15 32.14 29.28
CA ARG A 159 5.01 31.88 28.11
C ARG A 159 4.84 30.47 27.57
N THR A 160 4.82 29.47 28.44
CA THR A 160 4.63 28.07 28.06
C THR A 160 3.26 27.84 27.43
N GLY A 161 2.20 28.42 28.01
CA GLY A 161 0.84 28.36 27.45
C GLY A 161 0.76 28.98 26.04
N ASN A 162 1.43 30.11 25.82
CA ASN A 162 1.50 30.75 24.51
C ASN A 162 2.25 29.88 23.48
N LEU A 163 3.34 29.22 23.88
CA LEU A 163 4.06 28.28 23.02
C LEU A 163 3.19 27.06 22.69
N GLN A 164 2.53 26.47 23.68
CA GLN A 164 1.59 25.36 23.46
C GLN A 164 0.49 25.73 22.46
N ALA A 165 -0.14 26.91 22.62
CA ALA A 165 -1.15 27.38 21.69
C ALA A 165 -0.62 27.56 20.26
N ARG A 166 0.61 28.04 20.10
CA ARG A 166 1.28 28.15 18.78
C ARG A 166 1.54 26.79 18.14
N GLU A 167 1.99 25.82 18.93
CA GLU A 167 2.21 24.44 18.45
C GLU A 167 0.89 23.77 18.05
N GLU A 168 -0.16 23.93 18.87
CA GLU A 168 -1.51 23.42 18.56
C GLU A 168 -2.07 24.05 17.28
N GLN A 169 -1.90 25.36 17.10
CA GLN A 169 -2.27 26.05 15.88
C GLN A 169 -1.48 25.52 14.67
N SER A 170 -0.16 25.37 14.80
CA SER A 170 0.71 24.87 13.73
C SER A 170 0.33 23.43 13.33
N LEU A 171 -0.02 22.59 14.30
CA LEU A 171 -0.52 21.24 14.06
C LEU A 171 -1.85 21.26 13.31
N ALA A 172 -2.79 22.13 13.70
CA ALA A 172 -4.08 22.26 13.03
C ALA A 172 -3.92 22.73 11.56
N GLU A 173 -3.04 23.71 11.32
CA GLU A 173 -2.71 24.17 9.96
C GLU A 173 -2.08 23.06 9.12
N TRP A 174 -1.14 22.29 9.69
CA TRP A 174 -0.54 21.14 9.02
C TRP A 174 -1.57 20.05 8.69
N GLN A 175 -2.46 19.73 9.64
CA GLN A 175 -3.55 18.77 9.41
C GLN A 175 -4.49 19.24 8.30
N GLY A 176 -4.78 20.55 8.21
CA GLY A 176 -5.51 21.16 7.10
C GLY A 176 -4.83 20.91 5.75
N LYS A 177 -3.52 21.17 5.65
CA LYS A 177 -2.73 20.92 4.43
C LYS A 177 -2.71 19.44 4.05
N VAL A 178 -2.55 18.54 5.01
CA VAL A 178 -2.58 17.08 4.75
C VAL A 178 -3.96 16.65 4.25
N LYS A 179 -5.03 17.17 4.84
CA LYS A 179 -6.40 16.88 4.41
C LYS A 179 -6.64 17.32 2.95
N GLU A 180 -6.28 18.56 2.62
CA GLU A 180 -6.38 19.09 1.26
C GLU A 180 -5.59 18.23 0.25
N ARG A 181 -4.38 17.80 0.63
CA ARG A 181 -3.56 16.93 -0.23
C ARG A 181 -4.17 15.54 -0.40
N ARG A 182 -4.76 14.96 0.65
CA ARG A 182 -5.49 13.68 0.55
C ARG A 182 -6.67 13.79 -0.42
N GLU A 183 -7.49 14.83 -0.28
CA GLU A 183 -8.63 15.07 -1.16
C GLU A 183 -8.19 15.26 -2.61
N ARG A 184 -7.09 16.00 -2.85
CA ARG A 184 -6.54 16.19 -4.18
C ARG A 184 -6.05 14.89 -4.81
N ILE A 185 -5.34 14.04 -4.06
CA ILE A 185 -4.89 12.74 -4.57
C ILE A 185 -6.10 11.91 -5.03
N VAL A 186 -7.11 11.76 -4.17
CA VAL A 186 -8.32 11.01 -4.50
C VAL A 186 -8.99 11.56 -5.77
N LEU A 187 -9.16 12.88 -5.85
CA LEU A 187 -9.80 13.53 -7.00
C LEU A 187 -9.05 13.29 -8.33
N GLU A 188 -7.72 13.36 -8.33
CA GLU A 188 -6.93 13.12 -9.55
C GLU A 188 -7.01 11.66 -10.02
N PHE A 189 -7.05 10.69 -9.09
CA PHE A 189 -7.29 9.29 -9.43
C PHE A 189 -8.71 9.04 -9.95
N GLU A 190 -9.73 9.68 -9.37
CA GLU A 190 -11.11 9.60 -9.85
C GLU A 190 -11.25 10.12 -11.28
N LYS A 191 -10.59 11.24 -11.61
CA LYS A 191 -10.55 11.77 -12.99
C LYS A 191 -9.92 10.77 -13.97
N MET A 192 -8.81 10.14 -13.59
CA MET A 192 -8.17 9.12 -14.43
C MET A 192 -9.06 7.89 -14.61
N ASN A 193 -9.71 7.42 -13.54
CA ASN A 193 -10.63 6.29 -13.62
C ASN A 193 -11.81 6.56 -14.56
N LEU A 194 -12.40 7.76 -14.49
CA LEU A 194 -13.46 8.17 -15.40
C LEU A 194 -12.98 8.18 -16.86
N TYR A 195 -11.80 8.77 -17.10
CA TYR A 195 -11.21 8.80 -18.43
C TYR A 195 -10.95 7.39 -19.00
N LEU A 196 -10.41 6.48 -18.17
CA LEU A 196 -10.19 5.09 -18.59
C LEU A 196 -11.50 4.36 -18.91
N LEU A 197 -12.57 4.61 -18.15
CA LEU A 197 -13.89 4.05 -18.40
C LEU A 197 -14.49 4.57 -19.71
N GLU A 198 -14.36 5.87 -19.98
CA GLU A 198 -14.79 6.48 -21.24
C GLU A 198 -14.02 5.89 -22.44
N GLU A 199 -12.71 5.70 -22.30
CA GLU A 199 -11.87 5.11 -23.33
C GLU A 199 -12.17 3.63 -23.58
N GLU A 200 -12.44 2.86 -22.53
CA GLU A 200 -12.93 1.47 -22.63
C GLU A 200 -14.22 1.42 -23.45
N GLN A 201 -15.21 2.24 -23.10
CA GLN A 201 -16.49 2.32 -23.82
C GLN A 201 -16.28 2.72 -25.28
N ARG A 202 -15.39 3.68 -25.55
CA ARG A 202 -15.07 4.14 -26.91
C ARG A 202 -14.50 3.01 -27.77
N LEU A 203 -13.60 2.20 -27.22
CA LEU A 203 -13.01 1.05 -27.92
C LEU A 203 -14.04 -0.04 -28.17
N LEU A 204 -14.89 -0.36 -27.19
CA LEU A 204 -15.96 -1.36 -27.34
C LEU A 204 -16.98 -0.94 -28.41
N GLN A 205 -17.42 0.32 -28.41
CA GLN A 205 -18.33 0.85 -29.43
C GLN A 205 -17.70 0.90 -30.83
N ALA A 206 -16.39 1.08 -30.93
CA ALA A 206 -15.68 0.98 -32.21
C ALA A 206 -15.68 -0.46 -32.73
N LEU A 207 -15.43 -1.42 -31.84
CA LEU A 207 -15.42 -2.86 -32.19
C LEU A 207 -16.82 -3.36 -32.58
N GLU A 208 -17.86 -2.95 -31.86
CA GLU A 208 -19.26 -3.31 -32.17
C GLU A 208 -19.69 -2.82 -33.56
N ARG A 209 -19.34 -1.57 -33.90
CA ARG A 209 -19.61 -1.03 -35.25
C ARG A 209 -18.86 -1.80 -36.34
N GLU A 210 -17.61 -2.18 -36.08
CA GLU A 210 -16.81 -2.97 -37.01
C GLU A 210 -17.36 -4.39 -37.19
N GLU A 211 -17.84 -5.01 -36.11
CA GLU A 211 -18.54 -6.30 -36.12
C GLU A 211 -19.80 -6.22 -36.97
N GLU A 212 -20.67 -5.22 -36.74
CA GLU A 212 -21.91 -5.06 -37.48
C GLU A 212 -21.66 -4.81 -38.98
N GLU A 213 -20.71 -3.94 -39.32
CA GLU A 213 -20.32 -3.64 -40.70
C GLU A 213 -19.80 -4.91 -41.42
N THR A 214 -18.97 -5.70 -40.74
CA THR A 214 -18.41 -6.94 -41.30
C THR A 214 -19.48 -8.03 -41.40
N ALA A 215 -20.33 -8.17 -40.39
CA ALA A 215 -21.41 -9.13 -40.40
C ALA A 215 -22.45 -8.81 -41.49
N SER A 216 -22.77 -7.53 -41.72
CA SER A 216 -23.68 -7.12 -42.81
C SER A 216 -23.13 -7.51 -44.17
N ARG A 217 -21.86 -7.18 -44.45
CA ARG A 217 -21.20 -7.58 -45.70
C ARG A 217 -21.19 -9.09 -45.90
N LEU A 218 -20.93 -9.85 -44.84
CA LEU A 218 -20.92 -11.31 -44.90
C LEU A 218 -22.33 -11.88 -45.16
N ARG A 219 -23.37 -11.33 -44.54
CA ARG A 219 -24.75 -11.70 -44.83
C ARG A 219 -25.13 -11.44 -46.28
N GLU A 220 -24.82 -10.25 -46.80
CA GLU A 220 -25.05 -9.92 -48.22
C GLU A 220 -24.32 -10.86 -49.18
N SER A 221 -23.10 -11.25 -48.82
CA SER A 221 -22.31 -12.26 -49.55
C SER A 221 -23.00 -13.63 -49.54
N VAL A 222 -23.48 -14.10 -48.38
CA VAL A 222 -24.21 -15.37 -48.26
C VAL A 222 -25.49 -15.33 -49.08
N ASP A 223 -26.31 -14.28 -48.94
CA ASP A 223 -27.55 -14.11 -49.71
C ASP A 223 -27.31 -14.06 -51.22
N CYS A 224 -26.17 -13.53 -51.66
CA CYS A 224 -25.75 -13.56 -53.06
C CYS A 224 -25.42 -14.99 -53.52
N LEU A 225 -24.66 -15.73 -52.73
CA LEU A 225 -24.29 -17.11 -53.03
C LEU A 225 -25.50 -18.05 -52.98
N ASP A 226 -26.44 -17.85 -52.06
CA ASP A 226 -27.68 -18.63 -51.98
C ASP A 226 -28.56 -18.43 -53.22
N ARG A 227 -28.70 -17.18 -53.70
CA ARG A 227 -29.42 -16.89 -54.96
C ARG A 227 -28.75 -17.53 -56.17
N GLN A 228 -27.41 -17.47 -56.24
CA GLN A 228 -26.66 -18.17 -57.28
C GLN A 228 -26.87 -19.68 -57.19
N GLY A 229 -26.76 -20.26 -55.99
CA GLY A 229 -26.98 -21.68 -55.71
C GLY A 229 -28.37 -22.14 -56.15
N HIS A 230 -29.43 -21.42 -55.75
CA HIS A 230 -30.79 -21.75 -56.14
C HIS A 230 -31.02 -21.65 -57.66
N SER A 231 -30.42 -20.66 -58.32
CA SER A 231 -30.45 -20.57 -59.78
C SER A 231 -29.78 -21.76 -60.47
N LEU A 232 -28.73 -22.32 -59.88
CA LEU A 232 -28.04 -23.50 -60.39
C LEU A 232 -28.84 -24.78 -60.15
N GLU A 233 -29.46 -24.92 -58.98
CA GLU A 233 -30.36 -26.05 -58.68
C GLU A 233 -31.55 -26.08 -59.65
N LEU A 234 -32.18 -24.94 -59.90
CA LEU A 234 -33.29 -24.85 -60.87
C LEU A 234 -32.84 -25.22 -62.28
N LEU A 235 -31.66 -24.76 -62.71
CA LEU A 235 -31.11 -25.14 -64.02
C LEU A 235 -30.78 -26.64 -64.08
N LEU A 236 -30.24 -27.21 -63.01
CA LEU A 236 -29.96 -28.64 -62.91
C LEU A 236 -31.25 -29.46 -63.02
N LEU A 237 -32.29 -29.11 -62.26
CA LEU A 237 -33.59 -29.78 -62.31
C LEU A 237 -34.20 -29.72 -63.71
N GLN A 238 -34.13 -28.57 -64.39
CA GLN A 238 -34.61 -28.41 -65.76
C GLN A 238 -33.86 -29.33 -66.75
N LEU A 239 -32.56 -29.49 -66.57
CA LEU A 239 -31.74 -30.38 -67.41
C LEU A 239 -32.02 -31.85 -67.10
N GLU A 240 -32.19 -32.21 -65.83
CA GLU A 240 -32.55 -33.57 -65.38
C GLU A 240 -33.94 -33.97 -65.89
N GLU A 241 -34.95 -33.13 -65.72
CA GLU A 241 -36.31 -33.37 -66.22
C GLU A 241 -36.31 -33.53 -67.74
N ARG A 242 -35.57 -32.67 -68.46
CA ARG A 242 -35.49 -32.77 -69.93
C ARG A 242 -34.79 -34.05 -70.40
N SER A 243 -33.84 -34.57 -69.62
CA SER A 243 -33.12 -35.81 -69.94
C SER A 243 -34.01 -37.06 -69.90
N THR A 244 -35.14 -37.02 -69.17
CA THR A 244 -36.10 -38.13 -69.09
C THR A 244 -37.14 -38.14 -70.21
N HIS A 245 -37.16 -37.13 -71.08
CA HIS A 245 -38.11 -37.03 -72.20
C HIS A 245 -37.73 -37.94 -73.38
N GLY A 246 -38.70 -38.24 -74.25
CA GLY A 246 -38.45 -39.00 -75.48
C GLY A 246 -37.52 -38.27 -76.47
N PRO A 247 -36.85 -38.97 -77.41
CA PRO A 247 -35.74 -38.42 -78.20
C PRO A 247 -36.05 -37.11 -78.95
N LEU A 248 -37.26 -36.98 -79.51
CA LEU A 248 -37.66 -35.78 -80.27
C LEU A 248 -37.98 -34.59 -79.35
N GLN A 249 -38.55 -34.85 -78.17
CA GLN A 249 -38.89 -33.81 -77.17
C GLN A 249 -37.64 -33.31 -76.44
N MET A 250 -36.67 -34.19 -76.17
CA MET A 250 -35.38 -33.82 -75.60
C MET A 250 -34.61 -32.87 -76.54
N LEU A 251 -34.70 -33.05 -77.86
CA LEU A 251 -33.97 -32.25 -78.85
C LEU A 251 -34.64 -30.89 -79.15
N GLN A 252 -35.90 -30.68 -78.75
CA GLN A 252 -36.59 -29.40 -78.90
C GLN A 252 -35.99 -28.33 -77.97
N ASP A 253 -35.71 -27.15 -78.53
CA ASP A 253 -35.29 -25.95 -77.80
C ASP A 253 -34.11 -26.12 -76.82
N MET A 254 -33.15 -27.00 -77.15
CA MET A 254 -31.92 -27.22 -76.35
C MET A 254 -30.97 -26.02 -76.33
N LYS A 255 -31.16 -25.04 -77.22
CA LYS A 255 -30.27 -23.88 -77.37
C LYS A 255 -30.26 -22.98 -76.13
N GLU A 256 -31.38 -22.88 -75.42
CA GLU A 256 -31.59 -21.98 -74.28
C GLU A 256 -30.97 -22.51 -72.97
N PRO A 257 -31.22 -23.76 -72.52
CA PRO A 257 -30.57 -24.29 -71.33
C PRO A 257 -29.06 -24.48 -71.51
N LEU A 258 -28.61 -24.81 -72.72
CA LEU A 258 -27.17 -24.90 -73.03
C LEU A 258 -26.49 -23.53 -73.06
N SER A 259 -27.17 -22.48 -73.56
CA SER A 259 -26.61 -21.12 -73.50
C SER A 259 -26.54 -20.60 -72.06
N ARG A 260 -27.56 -20.89 -71.24
CA ARG A 260 -27.54 -20.59 -69.79
C ARG A 260 -26.40 -21.32 -69.09
N LYS A 261 -26.24 -22.62 -69.30
CA LYS A 261 -25.13 -23.41 -68.75
C LYS A 261 -23.77 -22.83 -69.14
N ASN A 262 -23.59 -22.43 -70.40
CA ASN A 262 -22.33 -21.87 -70.87
C ASN A 262 -22.01 -20.48 -70.27
N ASN A 263 -23.03 -19.78 -69.76
CA ASN A 263 -22.91 -18.48 -69.11
C ASN A 263 -22.92 -18.55 -67.57
N VAL A 264 -23.04 -19.74 -66.99
CA VAL A 264 -22.95 -19.94 -65.55
C VAL A 264 -21.51 -19.75 -65.08
N SER A 265 -21.31 -18.80 -64.19
CA SER A 265 -20.08 -18.63 -63.43
C SER A 265 -20.47 -18.28 -62.00
N VAL A 266 -20.06 -19.12 -61.05
CA VAL A 266 -20.22 -18.80 -59.62
C VAL A 266 -19.24 -17.69 -59.30
N GLN A 267 -19.77 -16.53 -58.94
CA GLN A 267 -18.96 -15.39 -58.53
C GLN A 267 -18.90 -15.39 -57.00
N CYS A 268 -17.70 -15.66 -56.47
CA CYS A 268 -17.39 -15.30 -55.10
C CYS A 268 -17.22 -13.77 -55.02
N PRO A 269 -17.73 -13.10 -53.97
CA PRO A 269 -17.46 -11.68 -53.79
C PRO A 269 -15.95 -11.42 -53.69
N GLU A 270 -15.48 -10.36 -54.37
CA GLU A 270 -14.05 -10.05 -54.51
C GLU A 270 -13.36 -9.66 -53.19
N VAL A 271 -14.12 -9.21 -52.19
CA VAL A 271 -13.56 -8.73 -50.92
C VAL A 271 -13.65 -9.84 -49.88
N ALA A 272 -12.54 -10.55 -49.68
CA ALA A 272 -12.40 -11.46 -48.56
C ALA A 272 -12.60 -10.70 -47.24
N PRO A 273 -13.33 -11.28 -46.25
CA PRO A 273 -13.46 -10.64 -44.95
C PRO A 273 -12.08 -10.38 -44.32
N PRO A 274 -11.94 -9.31 -43.54
CA PRO A 274 -10.70 -9.03 -42.84
C PRO A 274 -10.33 -10.22 -41.94
N THR A 275 -9.06 -10.62 -41.97
CA THR A 275 -8.58 -11.80 -41.24
C THR A 275 -8.56 -11.58 -39.71
N ARG A 276 -8.59 -10.31 -39.28
CA ARG A 276 -8.68 -9.87 -37.88
C ARG A 276 -9.37 -8.50 -37.79
N PRO A 277 -9.95 -8.15 -36.62
CA PRO A 277 -10.45 -6.81 -36.35
C PRO A 277 -9.34 -5.76 -36.46
N ARG A 278 -9.70 -4.58 -36.97
CA ARG A 278 -8.89 -3.37 -37.07
C ARG A 278 -8.84 -2.62 -35.74
N THR A 279 -9.91 -2.70 -34.96
CA THR A 279 -9.96 -2.14 -33.62
C THR A 279 -8.95 -2.85 -32.71
N VAL A 280 -7.99 -2.10 -32.15
CA VAL A 280 -6.94 -2.65 -31.28
C VAL A 280 -7.11 -2.13 -29.86
N CYS A 281 -6.92 -3.02 -28.87
CA CYS A 281 -6.95 -2.63 -27.46
C CYS A 281 -5.74 -1.77 -27.12
N ARG A 282 -5.99 -0.50 -26.77
CA ARG A 282 -4.98 0.47 -26.34
C ARG A 282 -5.42 1.07 -25.02
N VAL A 283 -4.71 0.74 -23.95
CA VAL A 283 -4.99 1.29 -22.62
C VAL A 283 -4.03 2.45 -22.36
N PRO A 284 -4.50 3.70 -22.20
CA PRO A 284 -3.65 4.84 -21.93
C PRO A 284 -2.82 4.66 -20.65
N GLY A 285 -1.53 4.99 -20.69
CA GLY A 285 -0.65 4.88 -19.53
C GLY A 285 -0.15 3.45 -19.24
N GLN A 286 -0.61 2.43 -19.98
CA GLN A 286 -0.28 1.04 -19.70
C GLN A 286 1.22 0.76 -19.81
N ILE A 287 1.88 1.24 -20.86
CA ILE A 287 3.32 1.04 -21.05
C ILE A 287 4.12 1.72 -19.94
N GLU A 288 3.71 2.90 -19.49
CA GLU A 288 4.33 3.61 -18.37
C GLU A 288 4.24 2.82 -17.06
N VAL A 289 3.08 2.19 -16.80
CA VAL A 289 2.90 1.30 -15.63
C VAL A 289 3.79 0.06 -15.76
N LEU A 290 3.82 -0.58 -16.94
CA LEU A 290 4.62 -1.77 -17.19
C LEU A 290 6.12 -1.51 -17.03
N ARG A 291 6.60 -0.32 -17.41
CA ARG A 291 8.00 0.11 -17.18
C ARG A 291 8.39 0.20 -15.71
N GLY A 292 7.43 0.21 -14.78
CA GLY A 292 7.70 0.03 -13.35
C GLY A 292 8.27 -1.34 -12.99
N PHE A 293 8.15 -2.33 -13.88
CA PHE A 293 8.65 -3.70 -13.73
C PHE A 293 9.81 -4.01 -14.69
N LEU A 294 10.49 -2.97 -15.19
CA LEU A 294 11.51 -3.12 -16.22
C LEU A 294 12.72 -3.91 -15.72
N GLU A 295 13.07 -4.98 -16.43
CA GLU A 295 14.22 -5.84 -16.20
C GLU A 295 15.28 -5.65 -17.29
N ASP A 296 16.55 -5.69 -16.88
CA ASP A 296 17.69 -5.71 -17.82
C ASP A 296 17.96 -7.15 -18.27
N VAL A 297 17.17 -7.61 -19.24
CA VAL A 297 17.35 -8.93 -19.84
C VAL A 297 18.57 -8.91 -20.75
N VAL A 298 19.55 -9.79 -20.51
CA VAL A 298 20.70 -9.94 -21.41
C VAL A 298 20.63 -11.32 -22.08
N PRO A 299 20.74 -11.42 -23.42
CA PRO A 299 20.84 -12.71 -24.10
C PRO A 299 22.04 -13.53 -23.61
N ASP A 300 21.85 -14.83 -23.43
CA ASP A 300 22.95 -15.76 -23.12
C ASP A 300 23.59 -16.30 -24.39
N ALA A 301 24.81 -15.85 -24.67
CA ALA A 301 25.61 -16.31 -25.80
C ALA A 301 26.01 -17.80 -25.72
N THR A 302 25.96 -18.42 -24.53
CA THR A 302 26.31 -19.84 -24.39
C THR A 302 25.19 -20.76 -24.84
N SER A 303 23.93 -20.38 -24.61
CA SER A 303 22.72 -21.05 -25.13
C SER A 303 22.49 -20.83 -26.64
N ALA A 304 23.04 -19.75 -27.19
CA ALA A 304 22.75 -19.29 -28.55
C ALA A 304 23.17 -20.27 -29.64
N TYR A 305 22.36 -20.37 -30.70
CA TYR A 305 22.70 -21.12 -31.91
C TYR A 305 24.08 -20.67 -32.47
N PRO A 306 24.95 -21.58 -32.93
CA PRO A 306 26.36 -21.27 -33.24
C PRO A 306 26.60 -20.11 -34.21
N TYR A 307 25.68 -19.87 -35.15
CA TYR A 307 25.77 -18.81 -36.16
C TYR A 307 24.87 -17.61 -35.87
N LEU A 308 24.22 -17.58 -34.70
CA LEU A 308 23.39 -16.47 -34.28
C LEU A 308 24.25 -15.38 -33.65
N LEU A 309 24.28 -14.21 -34.29
CA LEU A 309 24.92 -13.03 -33.73
C LEU A 309 23.96 -12.34 -32.77
N LEU A 310 24.39 -12.22 -31.51
CA LEU A 310 23.66 -11.50 -30.48
C LEU A 310 24.35 -10.16 -30.24
N TYR A 311 23.58 -9.09 -30.18
CA TYR A 311 24.06 -7.76 -29.89
C TYR A 311 23.45 -7.25 -28.59
N GLU A 312 24.28 -6.73 -27.70
CA GLU A 312 23.88 -6.11 -26.44
C GLU A 312 23.91 -4.58 -26.63
N SER A 313 22.74 -3.93 -26.62
CA SER A 313 22.61 -2.48 -26.85
C SER A 313 23.26 -1.62 -25.78
N ARG A 314 23.17 -2.02 -24.51
CA ARG A 314 23.69 -1.25 -23.37
C ARG A 314 25.20 -1.06 -23.46
N GLN A 315 25.92 -2.16 -23.74
CA GLN A 315 27.37 -2.15 -23.90
C GLN A 315 27.83 -1.95 -25.35
N ARG A 316 26.87 -1.81 -26.28
CA ARG A 316 27.08 -1.61 -27.72
C ARG A 316 28.09 -2.59 -28.33
N ARG A 317 27.96 -3.87 -28.00
CA ARG A 317 28.90 -4.91 -28.40
C ARG A 317 28.18 -6.17 -28.86
N TYR A 318 28.83 -6.92 -29.75
CA TYR A 318 28.41 -8.28 -30.07
C TYR A 318 28.83 -9.23 -28.95
N LEU A 319 27.90 -10.08 -28.52
CA LEU A 319 28.19 -11.16 -27.60
C LEU A 319 28.80 -12.31 -28.40
N SER A 320 30.05 -12.64 -28.11
CA SER A 320 30.73 -13.79 -28.73
C SER A 320 30.63 -15.00 -27.81
N SER A 321 30.33 -16.17 -28.39
CA SER A 321 30.62 -17.43 -27.73
C SER A 321 32.09 -17.74 -28.01
N SER A 322 32.92 -17.89 -26.96
CA SER A 322 34.33 -18.25 -27.15
C SER A 322 34.41 -19.56 -27.93
N LEU A 323 34.94 -19.50 -29.16
CA LEU A 323 35.19 -20.68 -30.00
C LEU A 323 36.57 -21.30 -29.71
N GLU A 324 37.32 -20.76 -28.76
CA GLU A 324 38.66 -21.20 -28.45
C GLU A 324 38.63 -22.19 -27.28
N GLY A 325 38.53 -23.48 -27.61
CA GLY A 325 39.12 -24.55 -26.78
C GLY A 325 38.22 -25.64 -26.22
N SER A 326 36.88 -25.59 -26.34
CA SER A 326 36.04 -26.70 -25.86
C SER A 326 35.59 -27.62 -27.00
N ARG A 327 36.15 -28.84 -27.02
CA ARG A 327 35.68 -30.00 -27.80
C ARG A 327 34.26 -30.48 -27.43
N PHE A 328 33.52 -29.70 -26.64
CA PHE A 328 32.14 -29.98 -26.27
C PHE A 328 31.31 -28.73 -26.51
N CYS A 329 30.38 -28.78 -27.46
CA CYS A 329 29.21 -27.91 -27.41
C CYS A 329 28.66 -27.98 -25.98
N SER A 330 28.42 -26.83 -25.33
CA SER A 330 27.67 -26.83 -24.08
C SER A 330 26.40 -27.64 -24.32
N LYS A 331 26.06 -28.55 -23.39
CA LYS A 331 24.79 -29.32 -23.49
C LYS A 331 23.58 -28.39 -23.58
N ASP A 332 23.79 -27.11 -23.27
CA ASP A 332 22.79 -26.06 -23.17
C ASP A 332 22.46 -25.30 -24.47
N ARG A 333 23.13 -25.61 -25.59
CA ARG A 333 23.00 -24.84 -26.83
C ARG A 333 21.82 -25.24 -27.71
N PHE A 334 21.14 -24.27 -28.33
CA PHE A 334 20.19 -24.52 -29.42
C PHE A 334 20.89 -24.98 -30.69
N MET A 335 20.42 -26.08 -31.28
CA MET A 335 20.94 -26.66 -32.52
C MET A 335 19.87 -26.79 -33.61
N ALA A 336 18.58 -26.77 -33.23
CA ALA A 336 17.47 -26.96 -34.16
C ALA A 336 17.09 -25.70 -34.96
N TYR A 337 17.17 -24.53 -34.32
CA TYR A 337 16.77 -23.21 -34.84
C TYR A 337 17.71 -22.11 -34.33
N PRO A 338 17.80 -20.96 -35.02
CA PRO A 338 18.53 -19.77 -34.58
C PRO A 338 17.90 -19.11 -33.35
N CYS A 339 18.00 -19.77 -32.20
CA CYS A 339 17.43 -19.33 -30.92
C CYS A 339 18.51 -18.98 -29.90
N ALA A 340 18.13 -18.17 -28.91
CA ALA A 340 18.83 -17.93 -27.67
C ALA A 340 17.82 -17.71 -26.52
N VAL A 341 18.24 -17.95 -25.28
CA VAL A 341 17.51 -17.50 -24.09
C VAL A 341 18.20 -16.31 -23.41
N GLY A 342 17.50 -15.66 -22.48
CA GLY A 342 18.10 -14.72 -21.54
C GLY A 342 18.96 -15.41 -20.48
N GLN A 343 19.89 -14.66 -19.87
CA GLN A 343 20.71 -15.13 -18.75
C GLN A 343 19.91 -15.28 -17.45
N THR A 344 18.84 -14.52 -17.32
CA THR A 344 17.96 -14.54 -16.15
C THR A 344 16.83 -15.54 -16.33
N THR A 345 16.50 -16.21 -15.23
CA THR A 345 15.38 -17.14 -15.14
C THR A 345 14.44 -16.62 -14.05
N PHE A 346 13.14 -16.55 -14.36
CA PHE A 346 12.10 -16.05 -13.49
C PHE A 346 11.26 -17.19 -12.94
N SER A 347 11.05 -17.21 -11.62
CA SER A 347 10.26 -18.22 -10.92
C SER A 347 9.16 -17.62 -10.02
N SER A 348 9.04 -16.30 -10.01
CA SER A 348 8.10 -15.51 -9.21
C SER A 348 8.24 -14.04 -9.61
N GLY A 349 7.20 -13.24 -9.41
CA GLY A 349 7.21 -11.80 -9.61
C GLY A 349 6.64 -11.37 -10.96
N ARG A 350 6.65 -10.05 -11.13
CA ARG A 350 6.24 -9.35 -12.34
C ARG A 350 7.46 -8.75 -13.01
N HIS A 351 7.64 -9.05 -14.29
CA HIS A 351 8.82 -8.68 -15.06
C HIS A 351 8.42 -8.13 -16.41
N TYR A 352 9.06 -7.06 -16.84
CA TYR A 352 8.83 -6.42 -18.13
C TYR A 352 10.14 -6.18 -18.85
N TRP A 353 10.21 -6.45 -20.15
CA TRP A 353 11.35 -6.03 -20.97
C TRP A 353 10.90 -5.67 -22.38
N GLU A 354 11.66 -4.80 -23.02
CA GLU A 354 11.39 -4.32 -24.38
C GLU A 354 12.44 -4.89 -25.33
N VAL A 355 11.99 -5.40 -26.48
CA VAL A 355 12.84 -5.94 -27.53
C VAL A 355 12.66 -5.09 -28.78
N GLY A 356 13.69 -4.32 -29.13
CA GLY A 356 13.76 -3.62 -30.42
C GLY A 356 14.03 -4.58 -31.56
N MET A 357 13.39 -4.36 -32.71
CA MET A 357 13.54 -5.21 -33.89
C MET A 357 13.96 -4.36 -35.09
N ASN A 358 15.24 -4.43 -35.45
CA ASN A 358 15.74 -3.82 -36.69
C ASN A 358 15.84 -4.89 -37.79
N ILE A 359 14.68 -5.32 -38.30
CA ILE A 359 14.63 -6.40 -39.29
C ILE A 359 14.45 -5.79 -40.68
N THR A 360 15.46 -5.98 -41.52
CA THR A 360 15.41 -5.71 -42.95
C THR A 360 15.04 -7.01 -43.69
N GLY A 361 13.91 -7.04 -44.40
CA GLY A 361 13.49 -8.17 -45.25
C GLY A 361 12.37 -9.08 -44.71
N ASP A 362 12.11 -10.19 -45.41
CA ASP A 362 11.05 -11.17 -45.10
C ASP A 362 11.46 -12.16 -43.99
N ALA A 363 11.94 -11.66 -42.85
CA ALA A 363 12.40 -12.52 -41.77
C ALA A 363 11.25 -12.98 -40.88
N LEU A 364 11.16 -14.29 -40.68
CA LEU A 364 10.36 -14.90 -39.62
C LEU A 364 11.07 -14.67 -38.27
N TRP A 365 10.33 -14.37 -37.21
CA TRP A 365 10.88 -14.32 -35.85
C TRP A 365 9.84 -14.73 -34.83
N ALA A 366 10.31 -15.15 -33.65
CA ALA A 366 9.50 -15.46 -32.48
C ALA A 366 10.13 -14.88 -31.21
N LEU A 367 9.32 -14.25 -30.37
CA LEU A 367 9.74 -13.59 -29.13
C LEU A 367 8.78 -13.93 -27.99
N GLY A 368 9.31 -14.10 -26.78
CA GLY A 368 8.49 -14.26 -25.58
C GLY A 368 9.27 -14.94 -24.47
N VAL A 369 8.68 -15.99 -23.89
CA VAL A 369 9.31 -16.79 -22.84
C VAL A 369 9.22 -18.28 -23.14
N CYS A 370 10.16 -19.05 -22.60
CA CYS A 370 10.12 -20.49 -22.62
C CYS A 370 10.51 -21.08 -21.25
N ARG A 371 10.19 -22.35 -21.03
CA ARG A 371 10.70 -23.07 -19.85
C ARG A 371 12.21 -23.29 -19.98
N ASP A 372 12.88 -23.45 -18.85
CA ASP A 372 14.31 -23.77 -18.79
C ASP A 372 14.66 -25.16 -19.38
N ASN A 373 13.68 -26.06 -19.42
CA ASN A 373 13.83 -27.46 -19.84
C ASN A 373 13.35 -27.78 -21.27
N VAL A 374 13.12 -26.77 -22.12
CA VAL A 374 12.66 -26.99 -23.50
C VAL A 374 13.69 -27.74 -24.35
N SER A 375 13.23 -28.54 -25.33
CA SER A 375 14.16 -29.21 -26.26
C SER A 375 14.91 -28.19 -27.11
N ARG A 376 16.24 -28.25 -27.03
CA ARG A 376 17.16 -27.38 -27.78
C ARG A 376 17.71 -28.02 -29.05
N LYS A 377 17.54 -29.34 -29.21
CA LYS A 377 18.05 -30.14 -30.33
C LYS A 377 16.98 -30.52 -31.34
N ASP A 378 15.73 -30.64 -30.91
CA ASP A 378 14.63 -31.08 -31.77
C ASP A 378 13.81 -29.90 -32.30
N ARG A 379 13.20 -30.11 -33.47
CA ARG A 379 12.29 -29.13 -34.06
C ARG A 379 10.89 -29.32 -33.50
N VAL A 380 10.63 -28.66 -32.37
CA VAL A 380 9.30 -28.62 -31.75
C VAL A 380 8.53 -27.33 -32.10
N PRO A 381 7.21 -27.39 -32.32
CA PRO A 381 6.35 -26.21 -32.42
C PRO A 381 6.49 -25.30 -31.19
N LYS A 382 6.47 -23.98 -31.40
CA LYS A 382 6.61 -22.99 -30.31
C LYS A 382 5.22 -22.63 -29.77
N CYS A 383 4.68 -23.54 -28.97
CA CYS A 383 3.38 -23.42 -28.33
C CYS A 383 3.47 -23.77 -26.83
N PRO A 384 2.47 -23.37 -26.02
CA PRO A 384 2.47 -23.58 -24.57
C PRO A 384 2.65 -25.05 -24.15
N GLU A 385 2.13 -26.00 -24.93
CA GLU A 385 2.26 -27.44 -24.69
C GLU A 385 3.72 -27.89 -24.71
N ASN A 386 4.55 -27.26 -25.55
CA ASN A 386 5.99 -27.50 -25.63
C ASN A 386 6.80 -26.55 -24.73
N GLY A 387 6.13 -25.76 -23.88
CA GLY A 387 6.77 -24.83 -22.95
C GLY A 387 7.21 -23.50 -23.56
N PHE A 388 6.53 -23.03 -24.62
CA PHE A 388 6.80 -21.74 -25.26
C PHE A 388 5.56 -20.84 -25.26
N TRP A 389 5.73 -19.60 -24.80
CA TRP A 389 4.71 -18.56 -24.87
C TRP A 389 5.30 -17.41 -25.67
N VAL A 390 5.02 -17.40 -26.98
CA VAL A 390 5.73 -16.53 -27.93
C VAL A 390 4.78 -15.94 -28.97
N VAL A 391 5.02 -14.69 -29.33
CA VAL A 391 4.44 -14.07 -30.52
C VAL A 391 5.38 -14.25 -31.70
N GLN A 392 4.83 -14.46 -32.90
CA GLN A 392 5.59 -14.71 -34.10
C GLN A 392 5.21 -13.73 -35.21
N LEU A 393 6.17 -13.30 -36.02
CA LEU A 393 5.88 -12.56 -37.25
C LEU A 393 6.21 -13.46 -38.45
N SER A 394 5.28 -13.59 -39.39
CA SER A 394 5.54 -14.15 -40.72
C SER A 394 5.17 -13.16 -41.82
N LYS A 395 6.19 -12.65 -42.51
CA LYS A 395 5.97 -11.86 -43.72
C LYS A 395 5.91 -12.82 -44.91
N GLY A 396 4.71 -13.28 -45.28
CA GLY A 396 4.52 -14.10 -46.48
C GLY A 396 3.24 -14.97 -46.47
N THR A 397 2.45 -14.87 -47.54
CA THR A 397 1.19 -15.61 -47.80
C THR A 397 1.35 -17.12 -48.02
N LYS A 398 2.52 -17.73 -47.74
CA LYS A 398 2.85 -19.09 -48.20
C LYS A 398 2.96 -20.17 -47.11
N TYR A 399 2.66 -19.88 -45.85
CA TYR A 399 2.70 -20.86 -44.77
C TYR A 399 1.39 -20.94 -43.98
N LEU A 400 0.25 -20.99 -44.68
CA LEU A 400 -0.96 -21.55 -44.07
C LEU A 400 -0.85 -23.08 -44.15
N SER A 401 -0.10 -23.67 -43.21
CA SER A 401 -0.06 -25.12 -43.07
C SER A 401 -1.42 -25.61 -42.57
N THR A 402 -2.11 -26.32 -43.44
CA THR A 402 -3.31 -27.12 -43.17
C THR A 402 -2.98 -28.30 -42.26
N LEU A 403 -2.68 -28.09 -40.98
CA LEU A 403 -2.64 -29.17 -39.99
C LEU A 403 -3.08 -28.69 -38.60
N SER A 404 -3.80 -29.59 -37.93
CA SER A 404 -4.38 -29.51 -36.58
C SER A 404 -3.33 -29.39 -35.47
N ALA A 405 -2.57 -28.30 -35.45
CA ALA A 405 -1.70 -27.90 -34.33
C ALA A 405 -2.12 -26.51 -33.84
N PRO A 406 -1.96 -26.19 -32.54
CA PRO A 406 -2.29 -24.87 -32.00
C PRO A 406 -1.56 -23.79 -32.82
N ILE A 407 -2.33 -22.90 -33.44
CA ILE A 407 -1.82 -21.89 -34.36
C ILE A 407 -1.00 -20.88 -33.55
N PRO A 408 0.29 -20.64 -33.87
CA PRO A 408 1.07 -19.59 -33.22
C PRO A 408 0.43 -18.21 -33.44
N VAL A 409 0.60 -17.30 -32.50
CA VAL A 409 0.04 -15.94 -32.64
C VAL A 409 0.86 -15.17 -33.66
N MET A 410 0.32 -15.07 -34.88
CA MET A 410 0.96 -14.38 -35.99
C MET A 410 0.65 -12.89 -35.94
N LEU A 411 1.67 -12.04 -35.93
CA LEU A 411 1.55 -10.61 -36.19
C LEU A 411 1.64 -10.38 -37.71
N MET A 412 0.83 -9.45 -38.25
CA MET A 412 0.82 -9.14 -39.69
C MET A 412 1.66 -7.90 -40.01
N GLU A 413 1.74 -6.95 -39.08
CA GLU A 413 2.59 -5.78 -39.18
C GLU A 413 3.72 -5.87 -38.14
N PRO A 414 4.97 -5.61 -38.52
CA PRO A 414 6.09 -5.65 -37.59
C PRO A 414 6.06 -4.41 -36.67
N PRO A 415 5.78 -4.56 -35.36
CA PRO A 415 6.07 -3.48 -34.43
C PRO A 415 7.58 -3.23 -34.40
N SER A 416 8.00 -1.97 -34.31
CA SER A 416 9.42 -1.65 -34.19
C SER A 416 10.02 -2.18 -32.88
N HIS A 417 9.19 -2.26 -31.83
CA HIS A 417 9.55 -2.69 -30.49
C HIS A 417 8.38 -3.46 -29.87
N VAL A 418 8.68 -4.61 -29.29
CA VAL A 418 7.72 -5.44 -28.55
C VAL A 418 8.07 -5.42 -27.07
N GLY A 419 7.10 -5.04 -26.24
CA GLY A 419 7.16 -5.18 -24.79
C GLY A 419 6.63 -6.56 -24.40
N VAL A 420 7.38 -7.28 -23.58
CA VAL A 420 6.97 -8.57 -23.01
C VAL A 420 6.79 -8.38 -21.51
N PHE A 421 5.59 -8.66 -21.01
CA PHE A 421 5.25 -8.62 -19.61
C PHE A 421 4.93 -10.02 -19.11
N LEU A 422 5.64 -10.47 -18.08
CA LEU A 422 5.41 -11.73 -17.38
C LEU A 422 4.87 -11.41 -15.99
N ASP A 423 3.68 -11.88 -15.67
CA ASP A 423 3.15 -11.94 -14.32
C ASP A 423 3.12 -13.41 -13.89
N PHE A 424 4.13 -13.82 -13.12
CA PHE A 424 4.32 -15.22 -12.76
C PHE A 424 3.22 -15.70 -11.81
N GLU A 425 2.81 -14.87 -10.86
CA GLU A 425 1.75 -15.16 -9.90
C GLU A 425 0.36 -15.24 -10.55
N ALA A 426 0.07 -14.36 -11.51
CA ALA A 426 -1.18 -14.40 -12.26
C ALA A 426 -1.21 -15.50 -13.35
N GLY A 427 -0.04 -16.06 -13.69
CA GLY A 427 0.07 -17.06 -14.75
C GLY A 427 -0.09 -16.47 -16.15
N GLU A 428 0.33 -15.21 -16.34
CA GLU A 428 0.11 -14.47 -17.59
C GLU A 428 1.41 -14.04 -18.28
N VAL A 429 1.42 -14.15 -19.60
CA VAL A 429 2.45 -13.55 -20.47
C VAL A 429 1.76 -12.67 -21.50
N SER A 430 1.95 -11.37 -21.37
CA SER A 430 1.33 -10.34 -22.20
C SER A 430 2.33 -9.65 -23.11
N PHE A 431 1.91 -9.33 -24.32
CA PHE A 431 2.72 -8.73 -25.37
C PHE A 431 2.11 -7.41 -25.81
N TYR A 432 2.94 -6.39 -25.95
CA TYR A 432 2.53 -5.04 -26.31
C TYR A 432 3.40 -4.46 -27.41
N SER A 433 2.82 -3.66 -28.29
CA SER A 433 3.56 -2.76 -29.16
C SER A 433 3.98 -1.54 -28.36
N VAL A 434 5.29 -1.34 -28.17
CA VAL A 434 5.81 -0.19 -27.43
C VAL A 434 5.61 1.12 -28.19
N SER A 435 5.43 1.04 -29.52
CA SER A 435 5.33 2.22 -30.38
C SER A 435 4.02 2.98 -30.18
N ASP A 436 2.91 2.26 -30.04
CA ASP A 436 1.56 2.83 -29.94
C ASP A 436 0.78 2.36 -28.70
N GLY A 437 1.41 1.57 -27.83
CA GLY A 437 0.83 1.06 -26.59
C GLY A 437 -0.26 0.01 -26.79
N SER A 438 -0.39 -0.54 -28.00
CA SER A 438 -1.40 -1.56 -28.27
C SER A 438 -1.07 -2.91 -27.64
N HIS A 439 -2.09 -3.57 -27.13
CA HIS A 439 -2.03 -4.97 -26.74
C HIS A 439 -2.00 -5.85 -27.98
N LEU A 440 -1.06 -6.80 -28.01
CA LEU A 440 -0.87 -7.74 -29.10
C LEU A 440 -1.48 -9.10 -28.78
N HIS A 441 -1.16 -9.63 -27.59
CA HIS A 441 -1.61 -10.94 -27.15
C HIS A 441 -1.37 -11.15 -25.65
N THR A 442 -2.18 -12.00 -25.02
CA THR A 442 -1.91 -12.54 -23.68
C THR A 442 -2.14 -14.03 -23.67
N TYR A 443 -1.15 -14.77 -23.19
CA TYR A 443 -1.34 -16.14 -22.74
C TYR A 443 -1.72 -16.12 -21.25
N SER A 444 -2.80 -16.79 -20.89
CA SER A 444 -3.20 -16.97 -19.49
C SER A 444 -3.29 -18.46 -19.18
N GLN A 445 -2.79 -18.86 -18.02
CA GLN A 445 -2.88 -20.23 -17.51
C GLN A 445 -2.91 -20.24 -15.98
N ALA A 446 -3.40 -21.34 -15.38
CA ALA A 446 -3.58 -21.40 -13.92
C ALA A 446 -2.28 -21.22 -13.13
N THR A 447 -1.19 -21.87 -13.57
CA THR A 447 0.17 -21.73 -12.99
C THR A 447 1.22 -22.08 -14.04
N PHE A 448 2.41 -21.47 -13.96
CA PHE A 448 3.55 -21.92 -14.75
C PHE A 448 4.18 -23.18 -14.15
N PRO A 449 4.38 -24.25 -14.93
CA PRO A 449 4.85 -25.55 -14.44
C PRO A 449 6.37 -25.62 -14.24
N GLY A 450 7.00 -24.48 -13.99
CA GLY A 450 8.44 -24.34 -13.86
C GLY A 450 8.89 -22.89 -14.11
N PRO A 451 10.18 -22.63 -13.90
CA PRO A 451 10.74 -21.32 -14.10
C PRO A 451 10.85 -21.01 -15.61
N LEU A 452 10.78 -19.72 -15.95
CA LEU A 452 10.70 -19.21 -17.31
C LEU A 452 11.92 -18.36 -17.65
N GLN A 453 12.34 -18.41 -18.91
CA GLN A 453 13.43 -17.62 -19.44
C GLN A 453 12.93 -16.78 -20.63
N PRO A 454 13.43 -15.55 -20.79
CA PRO A 454 13.25 -14.80 -22.04
C PRO A 454 13.73 -15.64 -23.22
N PHE A 455 12.94 -15.66 -24.29
CA PHE A 455 13.19 -16.47 -25.47
C PHE A 455 13.23 -15.60 -26.73
N PHE A 456 14.28 -15.80 -27.51
CA PHE A 456 14.53 -15.08 -28.75
C PHE A 456 14.81 -16.07 -29.88
N CYS A 457 14.07 -15.97 -30.98
CA CYS A 457 14.24 -16.85 -32.13
C CYS A 457 14.14 -16.07 -33.43
N LEU A 458 15.14 -16.28 -34.28
CA LEU A 458 15.10 -15.85 -35.68
C LEU A 458 14.82 -17.04 -36.58
N GLY A 459 13.91 -16.85 -37.52
CA GLY A 459 13.77 -17.75 -38.66
C GLY A 459 15.01 -17.72 -39.54
N ALA A 460 15.11 -18.71 -40.43
CA ALA A 460 16.26 -18.86 -41.33
C ALA A 460 16.47 -17.56 -42.14
N PRO A 461 17.57 -16.83 -41.94
CA PRO A 461 17.77 -15.58 -42.65
C PRO A 461 18.14 -15.87 -44.11
N LYS A 462 17.54 -15.13 -45.05
CA LYS A 462 18.18 -14.86 -46.36
C LYS A 462 19.11 -13.64 -46.28
N SER A 463 18.84 -12.72 -45.34
CA SER A 463 19.66 -11.55 -44.99
C SER A 463 18.99 -10.84 -43.81
N GLY A 464 19.55 -10.86 -42.60
CA GLY A 464 18.97 -10.13 -41.47
C GLY A 464 19.81 -10.26 -40.20
N GLN A 465 19.91 -9.18 -39.43
CA GLN A 465 20.56 -9.14 -38.12
C GLN A 465 19.48 -8.90 -37.05
N MET A 466 19.52 -9.64 -35.93
CA MET A 466 18.69 -9.31 -34.77
C MET A 466 19.52 -8.53 -33.78
N VAL A 467 19.17 -7.26 -33.64
CA VAL A 467 19.67 -6.41 -32.58
C VAL A 467 18.70 -6.58 -31.42
N ILE A 468 19.03 -7.43 -30.44
CA ILE A 468 18.27 -7.47 -29.18
C ILE A 468 18.67 -6.21 -28.41
N SER A 469 17.95 -5.12 -28.63
CA SER A 469 18.17 -3.90 -27.86
C SER A 469 17.45 -4.02 -26.52
N THR A 470 18.16 -4.48 -25.49
CA THR A 470 17.66 -4.41 -24.12
C THR A 470 17.95 -3.02 -23.55
N VAL A 471 16.85 -2.29 -23.34
CA VAL A 471 16.73 -0.93 -22.82
C VAL A 471 17.05 0.22 -23.79
N THR A 472 15.99 0.83 -24.30
CA THR A 472 15.95 2.22 -24.79
C THR A 472 15.81 3.17 -23.60
N MET A 473 16.93 3.52 -22.97
CA MET A 473 16.95 4.77 -22.21
C MET A 473 16.85 5.92 -23.21
N TRP A 474 15.64 6.42 -23.44
CA TRP A 474 15.45 7.74 -24.05
C TRP A 474 15.90 8.79 -23.03
N VAL A 475 17.16 9.17 -23.09
CA VAL A 475 17.56 10.50 -22.64
C VAL A 475 16.95 11.46 -23.66
N LYS A 476 15.81 12.07 -23.31
CA LYS A 476 15.34 13.27 -24.02
C LYS A 476 16.45 14.30 -23.90
N GLY A 477 17.14 14.56 -25.00
CA GLY A 477 17.97 15.75 -25.20
C GLY A 477 17.10 16.95 -25.50
#